data_AF-A0A7X7XZD2-F1
#
_entry.id   AF-A0A7X7XZD2-F1
#
_cell.length_a   1.000
_cell.length_b   1.000
_cell.length_c   1.000
_cell.angle_alpha   90.00
_cell.angle_beta   90.00
_cell.angle_gamma   90.00
#
_symmetry.space_group_name_H-M   'P 1'
#
loop_
_entity.id
_entity.type
_entity.pdbx_description
1 polymer ?
#
loop_
_entity_poly.entity_id
_entity_poly.type
_entity_poly.pdbx_seq_one_letter_code
_entity_poly.pdbx_strand_id
1 'polypeptide(L)'
;MNNAYEIPNLRFSLPAGADIPRRRFVSVNSSGEGVIATAAGSAIGVSMNQAADGEVLEIADGIVMVEAGGAITAGAGIEVGADGKAVTNTGGIGIGIALTGAASAGSIVAVKMLNTSATNGVDAPLVQTFVYTAADLDAGADLADTPIGYVAADGEIINVAIISTGSAVGIDADNTSAFVLKVGTTSKATATFDDANAFPAAGVAEAGTLAEDATVAAGDVLLLNVTNGANANLPVFMVQVVIALD
;
A
#
# COMPACT_ATOMS: atom_id res chain seq x y z
N MET A 1 15.65 -29.96 -16.89
CA MET A 1 16.07 -30.61 -15.63
C MET A 1 15.61 -29.69 -14.51
N ASN A 2 14.79 -30.18 -13.57
CA ASN A 2 14.32 -29.36 -12.45
C ASN A 2 15.43 -29.31 -11.40
N ASN A 3 15.97 -28.12 -11.17
CA ASN A 3 17.15 -27.91 -10.30
C ASN A 3 16.77 -27.64 -8.83
N ALA A 4 15.48 -27.73 -8.50
CA ALA A 4 14.95 -27.56 -7.15
C ALA A 4 13.98 -28.70 -6.82
N TYR A 5 14.10 -29.23 -5.60
CA TYR A 5 13.27 -30.31 -5.08
C TYR A 5 12.44 -29.81 -3.89
N GLU A 6 11.25 -30.37 -3.76
CA GLU A 6 10.35 -30.12 -2.63
C GLU A 6 11.02 -30.52 -1.30
N ILE A 7 10.75 -29.77 -0.23
CA ILE A 7 11.25 -30.10 1.12
C ILE A 7 10.40 -31.27 1.64
N PRO A 8 10.98 -32.45 1.91
CA PRO A 8 10.22 -33.59 2.41
C PRO A 8 9.54 -33.26 3.75
N ASN A 9 8.28 -33.67 3.90
CA ASN A 9 7.48 -33.60 5.14
C ASN A 9 7.00 -32.22 5.61
N LEU A 10 7.17 -31.14 4.84
CA LEU A 10 6.42 -29.90 5.08
C LEU A 10 5.04 -29.98 4.40
N ARG A 11 4.18 -30.84 4.94
CA ARG A 11 2.83 -31.11 4.41
C ARG A 11 1.80 -31.12 5.53
N PHE A 12 0.59 -30.74 5.17
CA PHE A 12 -0.59 -30.82 6.02
C PHE A 12 -1.81 -31.17 5.15
N SER A 13 -2.94 -31.44 5.78
CA SER A 13 -4.16 -31.85 5.06
C SER A 13 -5.39 -31.12 5.56
N LEU A 14 -6.32 -30.84 4.65
CA LEU A 14 -7.64 -30.30 4.91
C LEU A 14 -8.69 -31.08 4.10
N PRO A 15 -9.98 -31.08 4.48
CA PRO A 15 -11.04 -31.45 3.55
C PRO A 15 -11.04 -30.48 2.34
N ALA A 16 -11.22 -31.00 1.13
CA ALA A 16 -11.47 -30.17 -0.04
C ALA A 16 -12.90 -29.62 0.02
N GLY A 17 -13.09 -28.33 -0.29
CA GLY A 17 -14.42 -27.72 -0.41
C GLY A 17 -14.94 -27.60 -1.85
N ALA A 18 -14.23 -28.24 -2.80
CA ALA A 18 -14.56 -28.35 -4.23
C ALA A 18 -13.63 -29.37 -4.90
N ASP A 19 -13.85 -29.65 -6.19
CA ASP A 19 -12.91 -30.41 -7.02
C ASP A 19 -11.60 -29.63 -7.21
N ILE A 20 -10.51 -30.15 -6.66
CA ILE A 20 -9.18 -29.52 -6.69
C ILE A 20 -8.22 -30.40 -7.48
N PRO A 21 -7.75 -29.94 -8.65
CA PRO A 21 -6.71 -30.64 -9.37
C PRO A 21 -5.37 -30.55 -8.64
N ARG A 22 -4.47 -31.48 -8.94
CA ARG A 22 -3.09 -31.45 -8.43
C ARG A 22 -2.34 -30.20 -8.94
N ARG A 23 -1.35 -29.73 -8.18
CA ARG A 23 -0.42 -28.64 -8.52
C ARG A 23 -1.12 -27.28 -8.71
N ARG A 24 -2.14 -27.01 -7.91
CA ARG A 24 -2.79 -25.71 -7.79
C ARG A 24 -2.44 -25.07 -6.46
N PHE A 25 -2.32 -23.75 -6.46
CA PHE A 25 -2.35 -22.99 -5.22
C PHE A 25 -3.69 -23.17 -4.52
N VAL A 26 -3.63 -23.37 -3.20
CA VAL A 26 -4.77 -23.64 -2.34
C VAL A 26 -4.91 -22.51 -1.33
N SER A 27 -6.15 -22.07 -1.08
CA SER A 27 -6.55 -21.20 0.02
C SER A 27 -7.56 -21.93 0.93
N VAL A 28 -8.06 -21.24 1.96
CA VAL A 28 -9.05 -21.80 2.89
C VAL A 28 -10.35 -20.99 2.77
N ASN A 29 -11.49 -21.67 2.67
CA ASN A 29 -12.81 -21.03 2.66
C ASN A 29 -13.30 -20.71 4.09
N SER A 30 -14.48 -20.09 4.22
CA SER A 30 -15.06 -19.75 5.53
C SER A 30 -15.42 -20.95 6.41
N SER A 31 -15.53 -22.14 5.82
CA SER A 31 -15.80 -23.40 6.53
C SER A 31 -14.54 -24.10 7.01
N GLY A 32 -13.35 -23.57 6.70
CA GLY A 32 -12.07 -24.19 7.05
C GLY A 32 -11.61 -25.28 6.06
N GLU A 33 -12.22 -25.36 4.88
CA GLU A 33 -11.89 -26.35 3.84
C GLU A 33 -10.90 -25.75 2.83
N GLY A 34 -10.05 -26.59 2.26
CA GLY A 34 -9.15 -26.21 1.19
C GLY A 34 -9.92 -25.96 -0.10
N VAL A 35 -9.65 -24.84 -0.77
CA VAL A 35 -10.23 -24.49 -2.09
C VAL A 35 -9.14 -23.96 -3.02
N ILE A 36 -9.38 -23.91 -4.32
CA ILE A 36 -8.44 -23.27 -5.26
C ILE A 36 -8.29 -21.80 -4.86
N ALA A 37 -7.03 -21.35 -4.73
CA ALA A 37 -6.75 -19.96 -4.42
C ALA A 37 -7.26 -19.02 -5.51
N THR A 38 -7.91 -17.92 -5.12
CA THR A 38 -8.38 -16.89 -6.03
C THR A 38 -7.21 -16.15 -6.68
N ALA A 39 -7.35 -15.77 -7.94
CA ALA A 39 -6.34 -14.97 -8.64
C ALA A 39 -6.00 -13.68 -7.87
N ALA A 40 -4.72 -13.30 -7.88
CA ALA A 40 -4.12 -12.21 -7.09
C ALA A 40 -4.24 -12.35 -5.55
N GLY A 41 -4.85 -13.42 -5.04
CA GLY A 41 -5.07 -13.67 -3.62
C GLY A 41 -3.95 -14.45 -2.94
N SER A 42 -4.10 -14.66 -1.64
CA SER A 42 -3.16 -15.47 -0.83
C SER A 42 -3.29 -16.97 -1.13
N ALA A 43 -2.20 -17.70 -0.91
CA ALA A 43 -2.18 -19.16 -0.90
C ALA A 43 -1.50 -19.67 0.38
N ILE A 44 -2.01 -20.80 0.90
CA ILE A 44 -1.45 -21.47 2.09
C ILE A 44 -0.54 -22.65 1.71
N GLY A 45 -0.49 -22.99 0.42
CA GLY A 45 0.25 -24.14 -0.09
C GLY A 45 -0.22 -24.55 -1.47
N VAL A 46 0.21 -25.73 -1.89
CA VAL A 46 -0.09 -26.30 -3.20
C VAL A 46 -0.63 -27.71 -3.07
N SER A 47 -1.65 -28.05 -3.85
CA SER A 47 -2.29 -29.36 -3.87
C SER A 47 -1.34 -30.47 -4.37
N MET A 48 -1.22 -31.52 -3.56
CA MET A 48 -0.35 -32.67 -3.82
C MET A 48 -1.08 -33.88 -4.39
N ASN A 49 -2.40 -33.91 -4.30
CA ASN A 49 -3.27 -34.85 -4.96
C ASN A 49 -4.37 -34.11 -5.73
N GLN A 50 -5.05 -34.84 -6.60
CA GLN A 50 -6.38 -34.45 -7.02
C GLN A 50 -7.34 -34.92 -5.94
N ALA A 51 -8.24 -34.05 -5.49
CA ALA A 51 -9.23 -34.34 -4.47
C ALA A 51 -10.59 -33.81 -4.95
N ALA A 52 -11.63 -34.64 -4.87
CA ALA A 52 -13.01 -34.19 -5.06
C ALA A 52 -13.53 -33.49 -3.80
N ASP A 53 -14.67 -32.80 -3.91
CA ASP A 53 -15.32 -32.17 -2.77
C ASP A 53 -15.54 -33.14 -1.59
N GLY A 54 -15.17 -32.71 -0.38
CA GLY A 54 -15.17 -33.50 0.86
C GLY A 54 -14.04 -34.52 1.02
N GLU A 55 -13.21 -34.75 0.00
CA GLU A 55 -12.06 -35.67 0.09
C GLU A 55 -10.86 -35.03 0.81
N VAL A 56 -9.89 -35.86 1.21
CA VAL A 56 -8.66 -35.39 1.84
C VAL A 56 -7.78 -34.71 0.79
N LEU A 57 -7.57 -33.40 0.96
CA LEU A 57 -6.63 -32.62 0.18
C LEU A 57 -5.28 -32.56 0.93
N GLU A 58 -4.24 -33.12 0.32
CA GLU A 58 -2.87 -32.95 0.78
C GLU A 58 -2.29 -31.64 0.23
N ILE A 59 -1.69 -30.84 1.10
CA ILE A 59 -1.14 -29.54 0.78
C ILE A 59 0.34 -29.51 1.18
N ALA A 60 1.21 -29.13 0.23
CA ALA A 60 2.63 -28.91 0.48
C ALA A 60 2.93 -27.41 0.62
N ASP A 61 3.92 -27.09 1.44
CA ASP A 61 4.47 -25.74 1.63
C ASP A 61 6.01 -25.76 1.54
N GLY A 62 6.64 -24.59 1.46
CA GLY A 62 8.09 -24.44 1.33
C GLY A 62 8.53 -24.34 -0.13
N ILE A 63 9.01 -25.43 -0.73
CA ILE A 63 9.34 -25.47 -2.17
C ILE A 63 8.34 -26.40 -2.83
N VAL A 64 7.55 -25.88 -3.76
CA VAL A 64 6.39 -26.59 -4.32
C VAL A 64 6.43 -26.60 -5.84
N MET A 65 5.77 -27.60 -6.43
CA MET A 65 5.64 -27.73 -7.88
C MET A 65 4.24 -27.31 -8.31
N VAL A 66 4.14 -26.24 -9.09
CA VAL A 66 2.87 -25.63 -9.51
C VAL A 66 2.75 -25.62 -11.03
N GLU A 67 1.54 -25.74 -11.55
CA GLU A 67 1.27 -25.53 -12.97
C GLU A 67 1.33 -24.04 -13.31
N ALA A 68 2.13 -23.66 -14.32
CA ALA A 68 2.23 -22.28 -14.79
C ALA A 68 0.99 -21.90 -15.63
N GLY A 69 0.50 -20.67 -15.45
CA GLY A 69 -0.55 -20.04 -16.26
C GLY A 69 0.00 -19.33 -17.51
N GLY A 70 1.32 -19.18 -17.63
CA GLY A 70 2.00 -18.51 -18.73
C GLY A 70 3.51 -18.76 -18.71
N ALA A 71 4.26 -17.98 -19.49
CA ALA A 71 5.72 -18.00 -19.42
C ALA A 71 6.20 -17.33 -18.12
N ILE A 72 7.20 -17.93 -17.46
CA ILE A 72 7.76 -17.46 -16.19
C ILE A 72 9.29 -17.56 -16.28
N THR A 73 9.99 -16.50 -15.91
CA THR A 73 11.46 -16.52 -15.77
C THR A 73 11.87 -16.98 -14.36
N ALA A 74 12.97 -17.71 -14.25
CA ALA A 74 13.53 -18.01 -12.93
C ALA A 74 13.89 -16.71 -12.19
N GLY A 75 13.64 -16.66 -10.89
CA GLY A 75 13.79 -15.48 -10.04
C GLY A 75 12.60 -14.51 -10.06
N ALA A 76 11.60 -14.71 -10.93
CA ALA A 76 10.40 -13.87 -10.93
C ALA A 76 9.59 -14.05 -9.65
N GLY A 77 9.02 -12.95 -9.15
CA GLY A 77 7.93 -12.99 -8.18
C GLY A 77 6.72 -13.69 -8.76
N ILE A 78 6.05 -14.51 -7.95
CA ILE A 78 4.89 -15.30 -8.33
C ILE A 78 3.66 -14.81 -7.58
N GLU A 79 2.55 -14.67 -8.30
CA GLU A 79 1.21 -14.50 -7.75
C GLU A 79 0.30 -15.65 -8.20
N VAL A 80 -0.86 -15.79 -7.55
CA VAL A 80 -1.89 -16.74 -7.97
C VAL A 80 -2.58 -16.23 -9.24
N GLY A 81 -2.58 -17.02 -10.31
CA GLY A 81 -3.33 -16.77 -11.53
C GLY A 81 -4.68 -17.48 -11.55
N ALA A 82 -5.36 -17.43 -12.70
CA ALA A 82 -6.59 -18.17 -12.92
C ALA A 82 -6.42 -19.69 -12.64
N ASP A 83 -7.46 -20.31 -12.08
CA ASP A 83 -7.49 -21.72 -11.66
C ASP A 83 -6.38 -22.12 -10.68
N GLY A 84 -5.84 -21.18 -9.90
CA GLY A 84 -4.78 -21.44 -8.92
C GLY A 84 -3.42 -21.77 -9.55
N LYS A 85 -3.17 -21.31 -10.78
CA LYS A 85 -1.88 -21.50 -11.47
C LYS A 85 -0.86 -20.46 -11.06
N ALA A 86 0.43 -20.72 -11.31
CA ALA A 86 1.47 -19.72 -11.11
C ALA A 86 1.56 -18.75 -12.29
N VAL A 87 1.59 -17.46 -12.02
CA VAL A 87 1.90 -16.40 -13.00
C VAL A 87 2.91 -15.42 -12.40
N THR A 88 3.61 -14.67 -13.24
CA THR A 88 4.50 -13.59 -12.77
C THR A 88 3.67 -12.54 -12.03
N ASN A 89 4.13 -12.11 -10.85
CA ASN A 89 3.46 -11.08 -10.07
C ASN A 89 3.42 -9.75 -10.84
N THR A 90 2.21 -9.22 -11.04
CA THR A 90 1.97 -7.94 -11.73
C THR A 90 1.22 -6.91 -10.88
N GLY A 91 0.90 -7.24 -9.62
CA GLY A 91 0.22 -6.32 -8.69
C GLY A 91 -0.64 -7.01 -7.61
N GLY A 92 -0.77 -8.33 -7.65
CA GLY A 92 -1.39 -9.11 -6.59
C GLY A 92 -0.41 -9.50 -5.48
N ILE A 93 -0.85 -10.40 -4.61
CA ILE A 93 -0.05 -10.86 -3.48
C ILE A 93 1.11 -11.74 -3.99
N GLY A 94 2.34 -11.32 -3.68
CA GLY A 94 3.55 -12.09 -3.98
C GLY A 94 3.66 -13.31 -3.06
N ILE A 95 3.19 -14.46 -3.50
CA ILE A 95 3.15 -15.70 -2.70
C ILE A 95 4.43 -16.55 -2.82
N GLY A 96 5.40 -16.14 -3.65
CA GLY A 96 6.65 -16.88 -3.79
C GLY A 96 7.59 -16.35 -4.85
N ILE A 97 8.74 -17.03 -4.99
CA ILE A 97 9.73 -16.80 -6.05
C ILE A 97 9.89 -18.06 -6.90
N ALA A 98 9.92 -17.90 -8.22
CA ALA A 98 10.19 -18.99 -9.16
C ALA A 98 11.65 -19.46 -9.05
N LEU A 99 11.87 -20.71 -8.65
CA LEU A 99 13.21 -21.33 -8.64
C LEU A 99 13.60 -21.88 -10.03
N THR A 100 12.61 -22.14 -10.88
CA THR A 100 12.80 -22.55 -12.27
C THR A 100 11.96 -21.69 -13.20
N GLY A 101 12.30 -21.64 -14.48
CA GLY A 101 11.42 -21.02 -15.49
C GLY A 101 10.33 -21.98 -15.98
N ALA A 102 9.31 -21.42 -16.61
CA ALA A 102 8.30 -22.10 -17.41
C ALA A 102 8.23 -21.45 -18.79
N ALA A 103 8.32 -22.24 -19.87
CA ALA A 103 8.31 -21.69 -21.23
C ALA A 103 6.88 -21.29 -21.69
N SER A 104 5.86 -21.94 -21.14
CA SER A 104 4.46 -21.74 -21.50
C SER A 104 3.53 -22.19 -20.37
N ALA A 105 2.25 -21.83 -20.50
CA ALA A 105 1.18 -22.38 -19.66
C ALA A 105 1.18 -23.92 -19.67
N GLY A 106 0.79 -24.53 -18.55
CA GLY A 106 0.78 -25.98 -18.36
C GLY A 106 2.13 -26.60 -17.98
N SER A 107 3.24 -25.87 -18.13
CA SER A 107 4.55 -26.31 -17.65
C SER A 107 4.59 -26.32 -16.11
N ILE A 108 5.40 -27.20 -15.52
CA ILE A 108 5.58 -27.20 -14.06
C ILE A 108 6.73 -26.27 -13.68
N VAL A 109 6.43 -25.35 -12.77
CA VAL A 109 7.39 -24.43 -12.16
C VAL A 109 7.62 -24.80 -10.70
N ALA A 110 8.89 -24.80 -10.27
CA ALA A 110 9.24 -24.89 -8.86
C ALA A 110 9.20 -23.49 -8.23
N VAL A 111 8.46 -23.34 -7.14
CA VAL A 111 8.26 -22.05 -6.45
C VAL A 111 8.68 -22.20 -4.99
N LYS A 112 9.51 -21.28 -4.49
CA LYS A 112 9.72 -21.10 -3.06
C LYS A 112 8.57 -20.25 -2.53
N MET A 113 7.66 -20.87 -1.79
CA MET A 113 6.55 -20.21 -1.10
C MET A 113 7.10 -19.19 -0.10
N LEU A 114 6.43 -18.06 -0.04
CA LEU A 114 6.60 -17.03 0.98
C LEU A 114 5.28 -16.96 1.76
N ASN A 115 5.36 -16.93 3.09
CA ASN A 115 4.19 -16.68 3.92
C ASN A 115 3.87 -15.18 3.86
N THR A 116 3.18 -14.75 2.81
CA THR A 116 2.65 -13.39 2.69
C THR A 116 1.13 -13.45 2.87
N SER A 117 0.62 -12.62 3.76
CA SER A 117 -0.82 -12.50 4.01
C SER A 117 -1.28 -11.14 3.50
N ALA A 118 -2.41 -11.12 2.78
CA ALA A 118 -3.13 -9.91 2.34
C ALA A 118 -3.40 -8.89 3.46
N THR A 119 -3.33 -9.31 4.73
CA THR A 119 -3.66 -8.48 5.88
C THR A 119 -2.45 -7.65 6.32
N ASN A 120 -2.35 -6.44 5.77
CA ASN A 120 -1.73 -5.23 6.33
C ASN A 120 -0.66 -5.42 7.42
N GLY A 121 0.54 -5.85 7.04
CA GLY A 121 1.66 -5.82 7.99
C GLY A 121 3.02 -6.17 7.38
N VAL A 122 3.04 -7.08 6.40
CA VAL A 122 4.28 -7.41 5.65
C VAL A 122 4.45 -6.58 4.37
N ASP A 123 3.33 -6.13 3.78
CA ASP A 123 3.28 -5.26 2.59
C ASP A 123 2.78 -3.83 2.93
N ALA A 124 2.75 -3.45 4.22
CA ALA A 124 2.41 -2.07 4.58
C ALA A 124 3.53 -1.14 4.07
N PRO A 125 3.23 -0.09 3.29
CA PRO A 125 4.27 0.78 2.76
C PRO A 125 5.07 1.38 3.91
N LEU A 126 6.38 1.50 3.72
CA LEU A 126 7.21 2.20 4.71
C LEU A 126 6.78 3.66 4.72
N VAL A 127 6.41 4.20 5.88
CA VAL A 127 5.89 5.56 5.96
C VAL A 127 6.91 6.51 6.57
N GLN A 128 7.06 7.70 5.96
CA GLN A 128 7.74 8.85 6.54
C GLN A 128 6.70 9.89 6.99
N THR A 129 6.73 10.27 8.27
CA THR A 129 5.84 11.29 8.83
C THR A 129 6.61 12.54 9.23
N PHE A 130 6.15 13.69 8.76
CA PHE A 130 6.60 15.00 9.21
C PHE A 130 5.52 15.66 10.04
N VAL A 131 5.93 16.36 11.09
CA VAL A 131 5.07 17.21 11.89
C VAL A 131 5.79 18.54 12.07
N TYR A 132 5.22 19.59 11.48
CA TYR A 132 5.70 20.94 11.61
C TYR A 132 4.75 21.75 12.49
N THR A 133 5.29 22.54 13.41
CA THR A 133 4.51 23.48 14.22
C THR A 133 4.86 24.89 13.80
N ALA A 134 3.85 25.65 13.38
CA ALA A 134 3.96 27.08 13.16
C ALA A 134 3.65 27.83 14.45
N ALA A 135 4.35 28.95 14.68
CA ALA A 135 3.89 29.92 15.67
C ALA A 135 2.57 30.57 15.23
N ASP A 136 1.99 31.33 16.14
CA ASP A 136 0.86 32.23 15.85
C ASP A 136 1.20 33.13 14.64
N LEU A 137 0.28 33.22 13.68
CA LEU A 137 0.41 34.13 12.54
C LEU A 137 -0.59 35.27 12.71
N ASP A 138 -0.03 36.46 12.92
CA ASP A 138 -0.80 37.71 12.99
C ASP A 138 -1.66 37.93 11.73
N ALA A 139 -2.64 38.83 11.83
CA ALA A 139 -3.55 39.13 10.73
C ALA A 139 -2.78 39.54 9.45
N GLY A 140 -3.01 38.83 8.35
CA GLY A 140 -2.33 39.05 7.07
C GLY A 140 -0.86 38.62 7.02
N ALA A 141 -0.35 37.94 8.05
CA ALA A 141 1.00 37.40 8.04
C ALA A 141 1.06 36.08 7.26
N ASP A 142 2.02 35.96 6.36
CA ASP A 142 2.21 34.79 5.51
C ASP A 142 3.38 33.92 5.97
N LEU A 143 3.33 32.64 5.59
CA LEU A 143 4.51 31.78 5.48
C LEU A 143 4.84 31.58 4.01
N ALA A 144 6.08 31.89 3.63
CA ALA A 144 6.56 31.77 2.26
C ALA A 144 7.67 30.72 2.17
N ASP A 145 7.40 29.63 1.46
CA ASP A 145 8.33 28.55 1.14
C ASP A 145 9.12 28.05 2.37
N THR A 146 8.43 27.89 3.50
CA THR A 146 9.04 27.44 4.75
C THR A 146 9.38 25.95 4.64
N PRO A 147 10.66 25.53 4.78
CA PRO A 147 11.02 24.12 4.74
C PRO A 147 10.48 23.36 5.96
N ILE A 148 9.75 22.27 5.73
CA ILE A 148 9.12 21.48 6.81
C ILE A 148 9.57 20.01 6.84
N GLY A 149 10.25 19.53 5.80
CA GLY A 149 10.67 18.14 5.71
C GLY A 149 11.62 17.87 4.56
N TYR A 150 12.36 16.77 4.66
CA TYR A 150 13.26 16.24 3.64
C TYR A 150 12.88 14.80 3.32
N VAL A 151 12.59 14.51 2.06
CA VAL A 151 12.11 13.22 1.59
C VAL A 151 13.28 12.24 1.46
N ALA A 152 13.19 11.11 2.19
CA ALA A 152 14.29 10.16 2.33
C ALA A 152 14.44 9.19 1.14
N ALA A 153 13.34 8.89 0.44
CA ALA A 153 13.28 7.98 -0.70
C ALA A 153 12.11 8.39 -1.62
N ASP A 154 12.07 7.85 -2.84
CA ASP A 154 10.93 8.03 -3.74
C ASP A 154 9.64 7.52 -3.09
N GLY A 155 8.50 8.15 -3.39
CA GLY A 155 7.22 7.76 -2.81
C GLY A 155 6.07 8.71 -3.15
N GLU A 156 4.98 8.61 -2.40
CA GLU A 156 3.75 9.37 -2.60
C GLU A 156 3.20 9.93 -1.28
N ILE A 157 2.79 11.21 -1.29
CA ILE A 157 2.10 11.81 -0.15
C ILE A 157 0.69 11.24 -0.07
N ILE A 158 0.40 10.55 1.03
CA ILE A 158 -0.90 9.89 1.25
C ILE A 158 -1.81 10.66 2.21
N ASN A 159 -1.26 11.63 2.94
CA ASN A 159 -2.04 12.48 3.83
C ASN A 159 -1.33 13.80 4.12
N VAL A 160 -2.12 14.88 4.14
CA VAL A 160 -1.74 16.15 4.76
C VAL A 160 -2.86 16.57 5.69
N ALA A 161 -2.54 16.96 6.91
CA ALA A 161 -3.52 17.42 7.89
C ALA A 161 -3.08 18.74 8.55
N ILE A 162 -4.00 19.70 8.61
CA ILE A 162 -3.85 20.95 9.34
C ILE A 162 -4.55 20.78 10.68
N ILE A 163 -3.80 20.96 11.77
CA ILE A 163 -4.28 20.74 13.14
C ILE A 163 -4.18 22.07 13.88
N SER A 164 -5.31 22.59 14.33
CA SER A 164 -5.33 23.81 15.11
C SER A 164 -5.06 23.54 16.59
N THR A 165 -4.37 24.45 17.27
CA THR A 165 -4.28 24.45 18.74
C THR A 165 -5.14 25.56 19.38
N GLY A 166 -5.82 26.36 18.57
CA GLY A 166 -6.63 27.50 19.00
C GLY A 166 -7.82 27.77 18.08
N SER A 167 -8.28 29.02 18.05
CA SER A 167 -9.33 29.46 17.13
C SER A 167 -8.80 30.59 16.28
N ALA A 168 -8.99 30.48 14.97
CA ALA A 168 -8.69 31.58 14.05
C ALA A 168 -9.72 32.69 14.18
N VAL A 169 -9.28 33.91 13.87
CA VAL A 169 -10.11 35.12 13.93
C VAL A 169 -10.04 35.83 12.58
N GLY A 170 -11.18 36.37 12.12
CA GLY A 170 -11.23 37.20 10.92
C GLY A 170 -11.09 36.45 9.60
N ILE A 171 -11.28 35.13 9.60
CA ILE A 171 -11.46 34.35 8.36
C ILE A 171 -12.91 34.49 7.89
N ASP A 172 -13.07 34.91 6.64
CA ASP A 172 -14.35 35.05 5.94
C ASP A 172 -14.15 34.91 4.41
N ALA A 173 -15.19 35.16 3.62
CA ALA A 173 -15.15 35.07 2.16
C ALA A 173 -14.11 35.99 1.49
N ASP A 174 -13.78 37.13 2.11
CA ASP A 174 -12.82 38.10 1.59
C ASP A 174 -11.42 37.94 2.22
N ASN A 175 -11.33 37.26 3.37
CA ASN A 175 -10.12 37.05 4.16
C ASN A 175 -9.88 35.56 4.35
N THR A 176 -9.47 34.88 3.29
CA THR A 176 -9.19 33.44 3.34
C THR A 176 -7.83 33.13 3.95
N SER A 177 -7.66 31.91 4.48
CA SER A 177 -6.35 31.36 4.79
C SER A 177 -6.06 30.15 3.90
N ALA A 178 -5.05 30.26 3.04
CA ALA A 178 -4.71 29.23 2.06
C ALA A 178 -3.38 28.56 2.41
N PHE A 179 -3.45 27.25 2.63
CA PHE A 179 -2.32 26.37 2.90
C PHE A 179 -1.95 25.63 1.61
N VAL A 180 -0.66 25.64 1.27
CA VAL A 180 -0.12 24.91 0.12
C VAL A 180 1.13 24.17 0.56
N LEU A 181 1.10 22.84 0.48
CA LEU A 181 2.30 22.02 0.55
C LEU A 181 2.91 21.92 -0.84
N LYS A 182 4.21 22.19 -0.96
CA LYS A 182 4.93 22.21 -2.23
C LYS A 182 6.20 21.38 -2.20
N VAL A 183 6.61 20.98 -3.39
CA VAL A 183 7.99 20.58 -3.70
C VAL A 183 8.47 21.48 -4.83
N GLY A 184 9.50 22.29 -4.56
CA GLY A 184 9.91 23.37 -5.46
C GLY A 184 8.74 24.32 -5.73
N THR A 185 8.29 24.38 -6.98
CA THR A 185 7.14 25.22 -7.40
C THR A 185 5.82 24.45 -7.55
N THR A 186 5.86 23.13 -7.41
CA THR A 186 4.70 22.26 -7.64
C THR A 186 3.90 22.09 -6.35
N SER A 187 2.60 22.39 -6.39
CA SER A 187 1.68 22.12 -5.29
C SER A 187 1.36 20.63 -5.20
N LYS A 188 1.51 20.05 -4.00
CA LYS A 188 1.25 18.65 -3.70
C LYS A 188 0.00 18.44 -2.84
N ALA A 189 -0.36 19.41 -2.02
CA ALA A 189 -1.63 19.44 -1.32
C ALA A 189 -2.06 20.89 -1.03
N THR A 190 -3.36 21.10 -0.94
CA THR A 190 -3.94 22.41 -0.62
C THR A 190 -5.05 22.29 0.42
N ALA A 191 -5.18 23.28 1.28
CA ALA A 191 -6.37 23.52 2.07
C ALA A 191 -6.68 25.02 2.05
N THR A 192 -7.95 25.39 2.00
CA THR A 192 -8.37 26.79 2.06
C THR A 192 -9.48 26.92 3.08
N PHE A 193 -9.31 27.86 3.99
CA PHE A 193 -10.29 28.17 5.02
C PHE A 193 -10.90 29.54 4.76
N ASP A 194 -12.22 29.59 4.80
CA ASP A 194 -13.08 30.74 4.48
C ASP A 194 -14.39 30.65 5.30
N ASP A 195 -15.44 31.36 4.87
CA ASP A 195 -16.75 31.33 5.54
C ASP A 195 -17.54 30.03 5.30
N ALA A 196 -17.21 29.28 4.24
CA ALA A 196 -17.82 27.99 3.92
C ALA A 196 -17.06 26.81 4.54
N ASN A 197 -15.73 26.91 4.60
CA ASN A 197 -14.83 25.94 5.21
C ASN A 197 -14.10 26.57 6.39
N ALA A 198 -14.71 26.49 7.58
CA ALA A 198 -14.15 27.09 8.78
C ALA A 198 -12.79 26.48 9.16
N PHE A 199 -11.90 27.31 9.69
CA PHE A 199 -10.63 26.83 10.25
C PHE A 199 -10.87 25.84 11.40
N PRO A 200 -10.05 24.79 11.56
CA PRO A 200 -10.33 23.73 12.52
C PRO A 200 -10.33 24.26 13.96
N ALA A 201 -11.19 23.71 14.80
CA ALA A 201 -11.18 24.01 16.23
C ALA A 201 -9.93 23.43 16.90
N ALA A 202 -9.59 23.93 18.10
CA ALA A 202 -8.45 23.45 18.86
C ALA A 202 -8.50 21.92 19.08
N GLY A 203 -7.43 21.23 18.70
CA GLY A 203 -7.31 19.77 18.79
C GLY A 203 -7.99 19.00 17.65
N VAL A 204 -8.57 19.70 16.67
CA VAL A 204 -9.20 19.09 15.48
C VAL A 204 -8.25 19.19 14.29
N ALA A 205 -8.18 18.10 13.53
CA ALA A 205 -7.43 18.01 12.28
C ALA A 205 -8.38 18.11 11.10
N GLU A 206 -8.02 18.90 10.10
CA GLU A 206 -8.68 18.94 8.79
C GLU A 206 -7.73 18.45 7.71
N ALA A 207 -8.22 17.57 6.85
CA ALA A 207 -7.42 17.01 5.77
C ALA A 207 -7.25 18.02 4.63
N GLY A 208 -6.04 18.13 4.11
CA GLY A 208 -5.78 18.81 2.85
C GLY A 208 -6.27 17.98 1.66
N THR A 209 -6.61 18.66 0.57
CA THR A 209 -6.85 18.03 -0.73
C THR A 209 -5.50 17.74 -1.39
N LEU A 210 -5.22 16.48 -1.65
CA LEU A 210 -4.01 16.06 -2.37
C LEU A 210 -4.13 16.41 -3.86
N ALA A 211 -3.00 16.77 -4.48
CA ALA A 211 -2.93 16.93 -5.92
C ALA A 211 -2.96 15.56 -6.62
N GLU A 212 -3.39 15.53 -7.88
CA GLU A 212 -3.32 14.33 -8.73
C GLU A 212 -1.89 13.80 -8.87
N ASP A 213 -0.89 14.69 -8.85
CA ASP A 213 0.52 14.34 -8.72
C ASP A 213 1.01 14.59 -7.29
N ALA A 214 0.75 13.63 -6.40
CA ALA A 214 1.23 13.62 -5.01
C ALA A 214 2.61 12.94 -4.86
N THR A 215 3.27 12.56 -5.98
CA THR A 215 4.56 11.87 -5.95
C THR A 215 5.69 12.78 -5.46
N VAL A 216 6.69 12.19 -4.82
CA VAL A 216 7.90 12.85 -4.33
C VAL A 216 9.12 11.98 -4.62
N ALA A 217 10.27 12.62 -4.80
CA ALA A 217 11.54 11.96 -5.05
C ALA A 217 12.48 12.05 -3.85
N ALA A 218 13.41 11.11 -3.76
CA ALA A 218 14.51 11.16 -2.80
C ALA A 218 15.29 12.47 -2.95
N GLY A 219 15.43 13.23 -1.86
CA GLY A 219 16.10 14.51 -1.89
C GLY A 219 15.18 15.73 -1.97
N ASP A 220 13.88 15.53 -2.24
CA ASP A 220 12.92 16.62 -2.26
C ASP A 220 12.79 17.28 -0.88
N VAL A 221 12.63 18.61 -0.90
CA VAL A 221 12.34 19.40 0.30
C VAL A 221 10.88 19.82 0.24
N LEU A 222 10.14 19.46 1.29
CA LEU A 222 8.76 19.89 1.47
C LEU A 222 8.75 21.34 1.95
N LEU A 223 8.01 22.18 1.23
CA LEU A 223 7.84 23.60 1.50
C LEU A 223 6.38 23.87 1.87
N LEU A 224 6.18 24.61 2.95
CA LEU A 224 4.86 25.08 3.37
C LEU A 224 4.69 26.56 3.02
N ASN A 225 3.58 26.86 2.35
CA ASN A 225 3.10 28.22 2.21
C ASN A 225 1.75 28.36 2.90
N VAL A 226 1.60 29.48 3.59
CA VAL A 226 0.34 29.93 4.16
C VAL A 226 0.15 31.37 3.70
N THR A 227 -0.93 31.63 2.99
CA THR A 227 -1.31 32.99 2.59
C THR A 227 -2.56 33.39 3.34
N ASN A 228 -2.46 34.45 4.15
CA ASN A 228 -3.55 34.95 4.96
C ASN A 228 -4.13 36.24 4.39
N GLY A 229 -5.46 36.31 4.34
CA GLY A 229 -6.17 37.56 4.12
C GLY A 229 -5.81 38.61 5.18
N ALA A 230 -5.99 39.88 4.84
CA ALA A 230 -5.53 41.00 5.67
C ALA A 230 -6.07 40.97 7.12
N ASN A 231 -7.26 40.39 7.32
CA ASN A 231 -7.87 40.24 8.65
C ASN A 231 -7.76 38.81 9.22
N ALA A 232 -7.28 37.84 8.45
CA ALA A 232 -7.18 36.44 8.86
C ALA A 232 -5.99 36.26 9.81
N ASN A 233 -6.27 36.04 11.08
CA ASN A 233 -5.31 35.72 12.14
C ASN A 233 -5.42 34.23 12.48
N LEU A 234 -4.30 33.51 12.39
CA LEU A 234 -4.25 32.09 12.68
C LEU A 234 -3.54 31.82 14.00
N PRO A 235 -4.11 30.96 14.88
CA PRO A 235 -3.45 30.52 16.09
C PRO A 235 -2.22 29.68 15.76
N VAL A 236 -1.47 29.27 16.78
CA VAL A 236 -0.52 28.16 16.63
C VAL A 236 -1.23 26.95 15.99
N PHE A 237 -0.64 26.40 14.94
CA PHE A 237 -1.14 25.24 14.23
C PHE A 237 -0.01 24.26 13.90
N MET A 238 -0.38 23.04 13.56
CA MET A 238 0.53 22.00 13.11
C MET A 238 0.13 21.54 11.72
N VAL A 239 1.13 21.21 10.91
CA VAL A 239 0.95 20.54 9.62
C VAL A 239 1.60 19.17 9.73
N GLN A 240 0.80 18.12 9.61
CA GLN A 240 1.28 16.75 9.49
C GLN A 240 1.29 16.36 8.01
N VAL A 241 2.38 15.74 7.56
CA VAL A 241 2.50 15.15 6.23
C VAL A 241 2.91 13.70 6.38
N VAL A 242 2.24 12.82 5.66
CA VAL A 242 2.50 11.38 5.65
C VAL A 242 2.81 10.94 4.23
N ILE A 243 3.96 10.30 4.05
CA ILE A 243 4.45 9.81 2.75
C ILE A 243 4.59 8.31 2.83
N ALA A 244 3.99 7.58 1.89
CA ALA A 244 4.31 6.19 1.62
C ALA A 244 5.56 6.13 0.74
N LEU A 245 6.61 5.46 1.19
CA LEU A 245 7.86 5.27 0.47
C LEU A 245 7.82 3.96 -0.33
N ASP A 246 8.48 3.98 -1.49
CA ASP A 246 8.61 2.85 -2.42
C ASP A 246 9.74 1.86 -2.04
#